data_AF-A0A3D4BAS7-F1
#
_entry.id   AF-A0A3D4BAS7-F1
#
_cell.length_a   1.000
_cell.length_b   1.000
_cell.length_c   1.000
_cell.angle_alpha   90.00
_cell.angle_beta   90.00
_cell.angle_gamma   90.00
#
_symmetry.space_group_name_H-M   'P 1'
#
loop_
_entity.id
_entity.type
_entity.pdbx_description
1 polymer ?
#
loop_
_entity_poly.entity_id
_entity_poly.type
_entity_poly.pdbx_seq_one_letter_code
_entity_poly.pdbx_strand_id
1 'polypeptide(L)'
;MLWQPGGDETPEDQGAFSIVIDDPTVCVDCAWFRGGWFDSRTMVWNSISAGDTPDRSPVTDDQPSPGGSIYVPFGLAAGESKTIIVRLAWHVPYTNLRVGKDYEGLEGQEQACCEPGSDCCPDEPARQPETHQPWYAGKFSDIEAVNNYWYKQYDALRSSSRTFADCFYDTTLPPEVVEAVAANLTILKSPTGQRQPDGTFWAWEGCFDNAGCCAGTCTHVWNYAQALPHLFPDMERSLRETEFHEDQDEEGHQTFRSALPVRDNVHEFHAAADGQLGGIMKVHREWRISGSTDWMKPLWPQVKQSLDYCIKMWDPDHTGALIEPHHNTYDIEFWGPDGMCTSFYLGALQAAVLMGKALEEDVQRYETLLEKGVQFIHSDLWDGEYFIQKIQWRDLKAPNPAKSQTLRTDYSPEALAVLEEEGPKYQYGNGCLSDGILGAWMARVCGAGA
;
A
#
# COMPACT_ATOMS: atom_id res chain seq x y z
N MET A 1 -15.82 22.10 19.95
CA MET A 1 -15.66 21.60 18.57
C MET A 1 -15.12 22.74 17.72
N LEU A 2 -14.15 22.47 16.87
CA LEU A 2 -13.70 23.36 15.81
C LEU A 2 -14.27 22.84 14.49
N TRP A 3 -14.80 23.74 13.66
CA TRP A 3 -15.46 23.37 12.41
C TRP A 3 -15.15 24.41 11.33
N GLN A 4 -14.90 23.93 10.13
CA GLN A 4 -14.65 24.72 8.93
C GLN A 4 -15.53 24.16 7.79
N PRO A 5 -16.35 25.01 7.14
CA PRO A 5 -17.05 24.61 5.92
C PRO A 5 -16.06 24.49 4.75
N GLY A 6 -16.35 23.58 3.82
CA GLY A 6 -15.72 23.59 2.50
C GLY A 6 -16.30 24.70 1.62
N GLY A 7 -15.50 25.18 0.66
CA GLY A 7 -15.98 26.10 -0.38
C GLY A 7 -16.56 25.34 -1.58
N ASP A 8 -17.26 26.04 -2.47
CA ASP A 8 -17.77 25.46 -3.72
C ASP A 8 -16.61 24.97 -4.63
N GLU A 9 -15.49 25.70 -4.63
CA GLU A 9 -14.27 25.35 -5.39
C GLU A 9 -13.24 24.56 -4.57
N THR A 10 -13.35 24.57 -3.23
CA THR A 10 -12.44 23.88 -2.31
C THR A 10 -13.23 23.03 -1.29
N PRO A 11 -13.97 22.01 -1.73
CA PRO A 11 -14.73 21.16 -0.81
C PRO A 11 -13.83 20.40 0.18
N GLU A 12 -12.57 20.14 -0.16
CA GLU A 12 -11.56 19.51 0.71
C GLU A 12 -11.20 20.33 1.94
N ASP A 13 -11.49 21.63 1.95
CA ASP A 13 -11.31 22.48 3.14
C ASP A 13 -12.32 22.16 4.25
N GLN A 14 -13.36 21.38 3.95
CA GLN A 14 -14.33 20.96 4.96
C GLN A 14 -13.68 20.06 6.00
N GLY A 15 -13.71 20.51 7.25
CA GLY A 15 -13.12 19.76 8.35
C GLY A 15 -13.77 20.06 9.69
N ALA A 16 -13.78 19.05 10.54
CA ALA A 16 -14.18 19.17 11.93
C ALA A 16 -13.15 18.51 12.83
N PHE A 17 -12.91 19.12 13.99
CA PHE A 17 -12.05 18.58 15.03
C PHE A 17 -12.72 18.76 16.40
N SER A 18 -12.71 17.71 17.21
CA SER A 18 -13.26 17.72 18.56
C SER A 18 -12.19 17.32 19.57
N ILE A 19 -12.23 17.99 20.71
CA ILE A 19 -11.59 17.53 21.94
C ILE A 19 -12.72 17.39 22.96
N VAL A 20 -12.85 16.21 23.56
CA VAL A 20 -13.89 15.90 24.55
C VAL A 20 -13.23 15.38 25.83
N ILE A 21 -13.64 15.93 26.97
CA ILE A 21 -13.18 15.52 28.30
C ILE A 21 -14.39 15.20 29.16
N ASP A 22 -14.42 14.00 29.75
CA ASP A 22 -15.48 13.54 30.66
C ASP A 22 -15.15 13.92 32.11
N ASP A 23 -15.08 15.22 32.41
CA ASP A 23 -14.86 15.72 33.77
C ASP A 23 -15.88 16.82 34.11
N PRO A 24 -16.59 16.73 35.26
CA PRO A 24 -17.57 17.75 35.64
C PRO A 24 -16.96 19.12 35.94
N THR A 25 -15.64 19.23 36.15
CA THR A 25 -14.98 20.51 36.44
C THR A 25 -14.51 21.25 35.18
N VAL A 26 -14.77 20.70 33.99
CA VAL A 26 -14.24 21.25 32.74
C VAL A 26 -14.70 22.69 32.49
N CYS A 27 -13.77 23.55 32.08
CA CYS A 27 -14.04 24.91 31.62
C CYS A 27 -13.62 25.03 30.16
N VAL A 28 -14.46 25.63 29.31
CA VAL A 28 -14.20 25.70 27.87
C VAL A 28 -14.09 27.15 27.44
N ASP A 29 -12.93 27.51 26.90
CA ASP A 29 -12.67 28.83 26.37
C ASP A 29 -12.68 28.80 24.84
N CYS A 30 -13.82 29.18 24.26
CA CYS A 30 -14.01 29.31 22.82
C CYS A 30 -13.71 30.73 22.30
N ALA A 31 -13.14 31.61 23.14
CA ALA A 31 -12.98 33.03 22.86
C ALA A 31 -11.56 33.50 23.17
N TRP A 32 -10.57 32.86 22.56
CA TRP A 32 -9.19 33.37 22.58
C TRP A 32 -9.14 34.83 22.11
N PHE A 33 -8.24 35.58 22.74
CA PHE A 33 -8.04 37.00 22.45
C PHE A 33 -7.74 37.22 20.97
N ARG A 34 -8.53 38.06 20.30
CA ARG A 34 -8.43 38.36 18.86
C ARG A 34 -7.47 39.53 18.63
N GLY A 35 -6.18 39.27 18.78
CA GLY A 35 -5.09 40.21 18.56
C GLY A 35 -4.18 39.79 17.39
N GLY A 36 -3.12 40.56 17.15
CA GLY A 36 -2.16 40.26 16.08
C GLY A 36 -0.95 39.46 16.57
N TRP A 37 -0.17 38.92 15.64
CA TRP A 37 1.17 38.36 15.87
C TRP A 37 1.26 37.25 16.94
N PHE A 38 1.54 37.61 18.20
CA PHE A 38 1.66 36.68 19.33
C PHE A 38 0.63 36.94 20.43
N ASP A 39 -0.28 37.89 20.25
CA ASP A 39 -1.18 38.35 21.31
C ASP A 39 -2.06 37.22 21.87
N SER A 40 -2.74 36.46 21.01
CA SER A 40 -3.60 35.35 21.41
C SER A 40 -2.83 34.32 22.25
N ARG A 41 -1.65 33.92 21.78
CA ARG A 41 -0.77 32.95 22.47
C ARG A 41 -0.28 33.49 23.81
N THR A 42 0.07 34.78 23.86
CA THR A 42 0.50 35.46 25.09
C THR A 42 -0.62 35.50 26.11
N MET A 43 -1.84 35.81 25.71
CA MET A 43 -3.00 35.86 26.62
C MET A 43 -3.40 34.47 27.14
N VAL A 44 -3.33 33.45 26.30
CA VAL A 44 -3.53 32.05 26.71
C VAL A 44 -2.44 31.66 27.72
N TRP A 45 -1.18 31.98 27.44
CA TRP A 45 -0.07 31.69 28.37
C TRP A 45 -0.22 32.42 29.71
N ASN A 46 -0.66 33.68 29.71
CA ASN A 46 -0.94 34.42 30.95
C ASN A 46 -2.02 33.71 31.78
N SER A 47 -3.09 33.23 31.14
CA SER A 47 -4.16 32.48 31.83
C SER A 47 -3.61 31.17 32.42
N ILE A 48 -2.86 30.39 31.63
CA ILE A 48 -2.23 29.14 32.08
C ILE A 48 -1.29 29.38 33.27
N SER A 49 -0.42 30.39 33.18
CA SER A 49 0.57 30.69 34.22
C SER A 49 -0.03 31.25 35.50
N ALA A 50 -1.19 31.92 35.42
CA ALA A 50 -1.95 32.37 36.57
C ALA A 50 -2.77 31.22 37.22
N GLY A 51 -2.91 30.08 36.55
CA GLY A 51 -3.82 29.01 36.97
C GLY A 51 -5.29 29.34 36.72
N ASP A 52 -5.58 30.28 35.83
CA ASP A 52 -6.93 30.66 35.46
C ASP A 52 -7.58 29.57 34.58
N THR A 53 -8.89 29.39 34.74
CA THR A 53 -9.70 28.47 33.92
C THR A 53 -10.86 29.21 33.28
N PRO A 54 -10.62 30.05 32.26
CA PRO A 54 -11.68 30.77 31.57
C PRO A 54 -12.74 29.82 31.02
N ASP A 55 -14.00 30.20 31.17
CA ASP A 55 -15.16 29.53 30.58
C ASP A 55 -15.94 30.57 29.77
N ARG A 56 -15.74 30.55 28.45
CA ARG A 56 -16.21 31.58 27.53
C ARG A 56 -16.87 30.95 26.31
N SER A 57 -18.11 31.35 26.07
CA SER A 57 -18.88 30.95 24.89
C SER A 57 -18.19 31.38 23.58
N PRO A 58 -18.44 30.67 22.47
CA PRO A 58 -17.92 31.05 21.16
C PRO A 58 -18.33 32.48 20.79
N VAL A 59 -17.40 33.20 20.15
CA VAL A 59 -17.70 34.52 19.59
C VAL A 59 -18.33 34.33 18.21
N THR A 60 -19.50 34.93 18.00
CA THR A 60 -20.26 34.86 16.73
C THR A 60 -20.13 36.11 15.86
N ASP A 61 -19.57 37.19 16.40
CA ASP A 61 -19.46 38.48 15.72
C ASP A 61 -18.09 38.62 15.05
N ASP A 62 -18.04 39.18 13.84
CA ASP A 62 -16.84 39.44 13.04
C ASP A 62 -16.01 38.18 12.69
N GLN A 63 -14.70 38.22 12.97
CA GLN A 63 -13.76 37.14 12.71
C GLN A 63 -13.84 36.06 13.80
N PRO A 64 -13.73 34.77 13.41
CA PRO A 64 -13.75 33.67 14.36
C PRO A 64 -12.62 33.80 15.39
N SER A 65 -12.79 33.15 16.53
CA SER A 65 -11.70 33.04 17.51
C SER A 65 -10.51 32.30 16.87
N PRO A 66 -9.26 32.76 17.07
CA PRO A 66 -8.08 32.13 16.47
C PRO A 66 -7.72 30.77 17.09
N GLY A 67 -8.47 30.33 18.10
CA GLY A 67 -8.29 29.03 18.76
C GLY A 67 -9.26 28.83 19.92
N GLY A 68 -9.10 27.71 20.63
CA GLY A 68 -9.85 27.42 21.84
C GLY A 68 -9.02 26.60 22.83
N SER A 69 -9.43 26.63 24.10
CA SER A 69 -8.79 25.87 25.17
C SER A 69 -9.82 25.13 26.01
N ILE A 70 -9.40 23.99 26.55
CA ILE A 70 -10.16 23.24 27.53
C ILE A 70 -9.30 23.13 28.78
N TYR A 71 -9.87 23.53 29.92
CA TYR A 71 -9.20 23.48 31.22
C TYR A 71 -9.91 22.46 32.10
N VAL A 72 -9.14 21.70 32.87
CA VAL A 72 -9.65 20.77 33.88
C VAL A 72 -8.99 21.11 35.20
N PRO A 73 -9.59 21.99 36.03
CA PRO A 73 -9.08 22.25 37.37
C PRO A 73 -9.27 21.02 38.26
N PHE A 74 -8.20 20.61 38.96
CA PHE A 74 -8.24 19.57 39.97
C PHE A 74 -7.16 19.81 41.03
N GLY A 75 -7.37 19.23 42.21
CA GLY A 75 -6.36 19.12 43.26
C GLY A 75 -6.06 17.65 43.53
N LEU A 76 -4.85 17.37 44.02
CA LEU A 76 -4.45 16.03 44.48
C LEU A 76 -3.83 16.13 45.87
N ALA A 77 -4.27 15.29 46.79
CA ALA A 77 -3.57 15.05 48.04
C ALA A 77 -2.27 14.25 47.81
N ALA A 78 -1.40 14.21 48.81
CA ALA A 78 -0.18 13.40 48.75
C ALA A 78 -0.53 11.91 48.55
N GLY A 79 -0.09 11.34 47.43
CA GLY A 79 -0.37 9.94 47.05
C GLY A 79 -1.70 9.71 46.34
N GLU A 80 -2.51 10.75 46.10
CA GLU A 80 -3.74 10.65 45.32
C GLU A 80 -3.44 10.60 43.81
N SER A 81 -4.22 9.82 43.07
CA SER A 81 -4.15 9.73 41.60
C SER A 81 -5.51 10.02 40.98
N LYS A 82 -5.54 10.87 39.94
CA LYS A 82 -6.72 11.12 39.10
C LYS A 82 -6.39 10.81 37.64
N THR A 83 -7.30 10.16 36.95
CA THR A 83 -7.21 9.92 35.50
C THR A 83 -8.19 10.86 34.79
N ILE A 84 -7.68 11.64 33.84
CA ILE A 84 -8.48 12.51 32.97
C ILE A 84 -8.49 11.88 31.58
N ILE A 85 -9.69 11.58 31.07
CA ILE A 85 -9.85 10.99 29.74
C ILE A 85 -10.02 12.12 28.73
N VAL A 86 -9.08 12.21 27.79
CA VAL A 86 -9.12 13.17 26.68
C VAL A 86 -9.30 12.41 25.38
N ARG A 87 -10.37 12.74 24.64
CA ARG A 87 -10.66 12.16 23.33
C ARG A 87 -10.51 13.23 22.26
N LEU A 88 -9.68 12.95 21.25
CA LEU A 88 -9.40 13.84 20.13
C LEU A 88 -9.86 13.15 18.84
N ALA A 89 -10.85 13.72 18.15
CA ALA A 89 -11.38 13.17 16.91
C ALA A 89 -11.40 14.24 15.81
N TRP A 90 -11.34 13.79 14.57
CA TRP A 90 -11.52 14.64 13.40
C TRP A 90 -12.44 13.96 12.39
N HIS A 91 -13.00 14.78 11.50
CA HIS A 91 -13.76 14.33 10.35
C HIS A 91 -13.47 15.28 9.19
N VAL A 92 -12.73 14.79 8.18
CA VAL A 92 -12.34 15.51 6.97
C VAL A 92 -12.75 14.64 5.78
N PRO A 93 -13.99 14.77 5.29
CA PRO A 93 -14.60 13.77 4.41
C PRO A 93 -14.19 13.89 2.94
N TYR A 94 -13.66 15.03 2.54
CA TYR A 94 -13.31 15.32 1.15
C TYR A 94 -11.80 15.50 1.01
N THR A 95 -11.25 15.09 -0.13
CA THR A 95 -9.87 15.35 -0.49
C THR A 95 -9.82 15.81 -1.94
N ASN A 96 -8.72 16.45 -2.32
CA ASN A 96 -8.36 16.71 -3.71
C ASN A 96 -7.35 15.67 -4.25
N LEU A 97 -7.19 14.53 -3.55
CA LEU A 97 -6.24 13.50 -3.96
C LEU A 97 -6.78 12.72 -5.15
N ARG A 98 -6.10 12.88 -6.29
CA ARG A 98 -6.24 12.04 -7.49
C ARG A 98 -4.86 11.78 -8.07
N VAL A 99 -4.54 10.51 -8.30
CA VAL A 99 -3.24 10.06 -8.82
C VAL A 99 -3.43 8.93 -9.82
N GLY A 100 -2.43 8.71 -10.68
CA GLY A 100 -2.52 7.82 -11.84
C GLY A 100 -3.08 8.55 -13.06
N LYS A 101 -2.65 8.12 -14.25
CA LYS A 101 -3.21 8.64 -15.50
C LYS A 101 -4.47 7.86 -15.82
N ASP A 102 -5.46 8.53 -16.39
CA ASP A 102 -6.67 7.87 -16.84
C ASP A 102 -6.40 7.16 -18.17
N TYR A 103 -6.92 5.94 -18.31
CA TYR A 103 -6.86 5.21 -19.56
C TYR A 103 -7.72 5.92 -20.63
N GLU A 104 -7.14 6.24 -21.79
CA GLU A 104 -7.84 6.82 -22.95
C GLU A 104 -8.83 5.79 -23.52
N GLY A 105 -10.02 5.75 -22.94
CA GLY A 105 -11.07 4.76 -23.20
C GLY A 105 -12.22 4.83 -22.20
N LEU A 106 -12.02 5.51 -21.06
CA LEU A 106 -13.07 5.79 -20.06
C LEU A 106 -13.97 6.98 -20.44
N GLU A 107 -13.67 7.72 -21.51
CA GLU A 107 -14.65 8.65 -22.12
C GLU A 107 -15.79 7.82 -22.75
N GLY A 108 -16.76 7.42 -21.92
CA GLY A 108 -18.01 6.78 -22.36
C GLY A 108 -18.12 5.27 -22.17
N GLN A 109 -17.20 4.62 -21.45
CA GLN A 109 -17.42 3.23 -21.03
C GLN A 109 -18.24 3.20 -19.72
N GLU A 110 -19.55 3.18 -19.90
CA GLU A 110 -20.50 2.70 -18.90
C GLU A 110 -20.08 1.28 -18.49
N GLN A 111 -19.95 1.03 -17.20
CA GLN A 111 -19.61 -0.28 -16.65
C GLN A 111 -20.72 -1.28 -17.01
N ALA A 112 -20.59 -1.97 -18.15
CA ALA A 112 -21.57 -2.91 -18.65
C ALA A 112 -21.45 -4.26 -17.92
N CYS A 113 -21.88 -4.29 -16.66
CA CYS A 113 -22.00 -5.55 -15.91
C CYS A 113 -23.32 -6.29 -16.17
N CYS A 114 -24.18 -5.79 -17.06
CA CYS A 114 -25.55 -6.31 -17.23
C CYS A 114 -26.22 -5.77 -18.49
N GLU A 115 -27.12 -6.57 -19.09
CA GLU A 115 -28.00 -6.11 -20.17
C GLU A 115 -28.90 -4.95 -19.67
N PRO A 116 -29.12 -3.89 -20.47
CA PRO A 116 -30.02 -2.80 -20.11
C PRO A 116 -31.45 -3.32 -19.84
N GLY A 117 -31.95 -3.14 -18.62
CA GLY A 117 -33.32 -3.51 -18.22
C GLY A 117 -33.46 -4.66 -17.22
N SER A 118 -32.37 -5.16 -16.62
CA SER A 118 -32.47 -6.05 -15.46
C SER A 118 -32.63 -5.26 -14.15
N ASP A 119 -33.49 -5.74 -13.23
CA ASP A 119 -33.72 -5.19 -11.87
C ASP A 119 -32.45 -5.15 -10.98
N CYS A 120 -31.31 -5.59 -11.50
CA CYS A 120 -30.06 -5.79 -10.78
C CYS A 120 -29.07 -4.62 -10.90
N CYS A 121 -29.36 -3.61 -11.74
CA CYS A 121 -28.41 -2.56 -12.08
C CYS A 121 -29.01 -1.17 -11.84
N PRO A 122 -28.34 -0.29 -11.08
CA PRO A 122 -28.81 1.08 -10.86
C PRO A 122 -28.92 1.84 -12.19
N ASP A 123 -29.94 2.70 -12.30
CA ASP A 123 -30.30 3.44 -13.52
C ASP A 123 -29.18 4.37 -14.06
N GLU A 124 -28.13 4.62 -13.27
CA GLU A 124 -26.90 5.26 -13.75
C GLU A 124 -25.67 4.42 -13.31
N PRO A 125 -24.71 4.15 -14.22
CA PRO A 125 -23.44 3.56 -13.84
C PRO A 125 -22.76 4.50 -12.83
N ALA A 126 -22.22 3.93 -11.75
CA ALA A 126 -21.55 4.70 -10.73
C ALA A 126 -20.40 5.48 -11.38
N ARG A 127 -20.57 6.80 -11.52
CA ARG A 127 -19.51 7.68 -12.01
C ARG A 127 -18.29 7.46 -11.12
N GLN A 128 -17.16 7.11 -11.72
CA GLN A 128 -15.95 6.92 -10.94
C GLN A 128 -15.67 8.16 -10.10
N PRO A 129 -15.32 8.01 -8.82
CA PRO A 129 -15.07 9.14 -7.96
C PRO A 129 -13.92 9.98 -8.55
N GLU A 130 -14.16 11.28 -8.64
CA GLU A 130 -13.17 12.22 -9.19
C GLU A 130 -11.94 12.30 -8.28
N THR A 131 -12.16 12.28 -6.96
CA THR A 131 -11.11 12.31 -5.95
C THR A 131 -11.33 11.24 -4.88
N HIS A 132 -10.26 10.91 -4.18
CA HIS A 132 -10.31 9.97 -3.06
C HIS A 132 -11.17 10.50 -1.91
N GLN A 133 -11.92 9.60 -1.28
CA GLN A 133 -12.58 9.84 0.00
C GLN A 133 -12.06 8.86 1.05
N PRO A 134 -11.72 9.32 2.27
CA PRO A 134 -11.24 8.43 3.32
C PRO A 134 -12.33 7.45 3.79
N TRP A 135 -11.96 6.21 4.10
CA TRP A 135 -12.87 5.16 4.55
C TRP A 135 -13.79 5.57 5.69
N TYR A 136 -13.27 6.32 6.66
CA TYR A 136 -14.05 6.74 7.81
C TYR A 136 -15.18 7.71 7.43
N ALA A 137 -15.07 8.43 6.30
CA ALA A 137 -16.12 9.31 5.79
C ALA A 137 -17.32 8.52 5.26
N GLY A 138 -17.09 7.32 4.69
CA GLY A 138 -18.17 6.38 4.37
C GLY A 138 -18.77 5.70 5.60
N LYS A 139 -18.02 5.65 6.72
CA LYS A 139 -18.46 5.02 7.98
C LYS A 139 -19.22 5.97 8.90
N PHE A 140 -18.85 7.24 8.92
CA PHE A 140 -19.38 8.28 9.81
C PHE A 140 -19.79 9.49 8.98
N SER A 141 -21.03 9.95 9.16
CA SER A 141 -21.56 11.12 8.43
C SER A 141 -20.85 12.42 8.79
N ASP A 142 -20.38 12.52 10.03
CA ASP A 142 -19.83 13.75 10.60
C ASP A 142 -19.05 13.45 11.89
N ILE A 143 -18.48 14.50 12.48
CA ILE A 143 -17.73 14.44 13.74
C ILE A 143 -18.58 13.98 14.94
N GLU A 144 -19.88 14.26 14.95
CA GLU A 144 -20.75 13.85 16.05
C GLU A 144 -21.03 12.35 16.00
N ALA A 145 -21.17 11.77 14.82
CA ALA A 145 -21.23 10.32 14.64
C ALA A 145 -19.95 9.66 15.17
N VAL A 146 -18.77 10.23 14.89
CA VAL A 146 -17.48 9.76 15.42
C VAL A 146 -17.44 9.84 16.95
N ASN A 147 -17.76 11.01 17.52
CA ASN A 147 -17.76 11.22 18.98
C ASN A 147 -18.72 10.25 19.68
N ASN A 148 -19.94 10.12 19.17
CA ASN A 148 -20.96 9.24 19.73
C ASN A 148 -20.55 7.77 19.68
N TYR A 149 -19.92 7.33 18.59
CA TYR A 149 -19.40 5.98 18.47
C TYR A 149 -18.27 5.73 19.48
N TRP A 150 -17.27 6.63 19.52
CA TRP A 150 -16.14 6.48 20.44
C TRP A 150 -16.57 6.52 21.91
N TYR A 151 -17.50 7.42 22.28
CA TYR A 151 -18.07 7.46 23.63
C TYR A 151 -18.69 6.12 24.02
N LYS A 152 -19.57 5.57 23.16
CA LYS A 152 -20.26 4.29 23.43
C LYS A 152 -19.32 3.09 23.45
N GLN A 153 -18.24 3.13 22.69
CA GLN A 153 -17.32 2.00 22.50
C GLN A 153 -15.99 2.16 23.24
N TYR A 154 -15.83 3.20 24.06
CA TYR A 154 -14.53 3.57 24.65
C TYR A 154 -13.86 2.40 25.38
N ASP A 155 -14.57 1.74 26.30
CA ASP A 155 -14.01 0.65 27.09
C ASP A 155 -13.65 -0.56 26.21
N ALA A 156 -14.50 -0.88 25.23
CA ALA A 156 -14.26 -1.98 24.31
C ALA A 156 -13.02 -1.71 23.43
N LEU A 157 -12.95 -0.53 22.81
CA LEU A 157 -11.80 -0.12 21.99
C LEU A 157 -10.50 -0.09 22.81
N ARG A 158 -10.53 0.52 24.00
CA ARG A 158 -9.36 0.58 24.89
C ARG A 158 -8.92 -0.81 25.34
N SER A 159 -9.87 -1.68 25.70
CA SER A 159 -9.57 -3.05 26.09
C SER A 159 -8.94 -3.82 24.94
N SER A 160 -9.51 -3.75 23.73
CA SER A 160 -8.97 -4.43 22.55
C SER A 160 -7.57 -3.92 22.17
N SER A 161 -7.36 -2.60 22.18
CA SER A 161 -6.02 -2.03 21.92
C SER A 161 -4.99 -2.47 22.95
N ARG A 162 -5.38 -2.55 24.24
CA ARG A 162 -4.48 -3.04 25.29
C ARG A 162 -4.21 -4.53 25.14
N THR A 163 -5.22 -5.36 24.87
CA THR A 163 -5.03 -6.79 24.62
C THR A 163 -4.07 -7.03 23.45
N PHE A 164 -4.21 -6.26 22.36
CA PHE A 164 -3.28 -6.35 21.23
C PHE A 164 -1.85 -5.97 21.65
N ALA A 165 -1.68 -4.84 22.34
CA ALA A 165 -0.37 -4.39 22.80
C ALA A 165 0.27 -5.40 23.76
N ASP A 166 -0.46 -5.84 24.79
CA ASP A 166 0.03 -6.81 25.77
C ASP A 166 0.43 -8.12 25.09
N CYS A 167 -0.37 -8.62 24.14
CA CYS A 167 -0.05 -9.81 23.34
C CYS A 167 1.20 -9.61 22.46
N PHE A 168 1.33 -8.46 21.80
CA PHE A 168 2.45 -8.15 20.92
C PHE A 168 3.78 -8.04 21.70
N TYR A 169 3.75 -7.45 22.90
CA TYR A 169 4.93 -7.29 23.75
C TYR A 169 5.20 -8.49 24.67
N ASP A 170 4.30 -9.48 24.74
CA ASP A 170 4.51 -10.75 25.45
C ASP A 170 5.44 -11.67 24.64
N THR A 171 6.72 -11.34 24.62
CA THR A 171 7.75 -12.04 23.86
C THR A 171 9.05 -12.14 24.63
N THR A 172 9.88 -13.10 24.22
CA THR A 172 11.23 -13.32 24.75
C THR A 172 12.32 -12.76 23.82
N LEU A 173 11.93 -12.10 22.73
CA LEU A 173 12.85 -11.44 21.82
C LEU A 173 13.57 -10.26 22.48
N PRO A 174 14.79 -9.91 22.05
CA PRO A 174 15.49 -8.72 22.51
C PRO A 174 14.66 -7.44 22.28
N PRO A 175 14.68 -6.46 23.20
CA PRO A 175 13.90 -5.22 23.07
C PRO A 175 14.13 -4.48 21.75
N GLU A 176 15.34 -4.49 21.22
CA GLU A 176 15.71 -3.83 19.97
C GLU A 176 15.02 -4.46 18.75
N VAL A 177 14.81 -5.78 18.78
CA VAL A 177 14.06 -6.51 17.74
C VAL A 177 12.58 -6.17 17.83
N VAL A 178 12.03 -6.15 19.05
CA VAL A 178 10.61 -5.80 19.27
C VAL A 178 10.33 -4.37 18.82
N GLU A 179 11.22 -3.43 19.15
CA GLU A 179 11.12 -2.04 18.70
C GLU A 179 11.15 -1.94 17.17
N ALA A 180 12.09 -2.65 16.51
CA ALA A 180 12.17 -2.66 15.05
C ALA A 180 10.88 -3.19 14.40
N VAL A 181 10.28 -4.26 14.95
CA VAL A 181 9.00 -4.79 14.45
C VAL A 181 7.86 -3.81 14.72
N ALA A 182 7.78 -3.26 15.94
CA ALA A 182 6.73 -2.33 16.35
C ALA A 182 6.73 -1.06 15.48
N ALA A 183 7.91 -0.49 15.22
CA ALA A 183 8.07 0.70 14.39
C ALA A 183 7.51 0.49 12.97
N ASN A 184 7.73 -0.68 12.36
CA ASN A 184 7.20 -1.02 11.04
C ASN A 184 5.66 -1.09 11.03
N LEU A 185 5.03 -1.55 12.12
CA LEU A 185 3.56 -1.57 12.21
C LEU A 185 2.93 -0.17 12.19
N THR A 186 3.66 0.85 12.63
CA THR A 186 3.13 2.22 12.66
C THR A 186 2.86 2.80 11.27
N ILE A 187 3.51 2.25 10.23
CA ILE A 187 3.30 2.63 8.83
C ILE A 187 1.84 2.38 8.41
N LEU A 188 1.20 1.32 8.90
CA LEU A 188 -0.21 1.03 8.60
C LEU A 188 -1.19 2.08 9.15
N LYS A 189 -0.74 2.92 10.10
CA LYS A 189 -1.51 4.02 10.69
C LYS A 189 -1.00 5.40 10.25
N SER A 190 0.01 5.46 9.38
CA SER A 190 0.54 6.73 8.86
C SER A 190 -0.21 7.17 7.60
N PRO A 191 0.03 8.39 7.10
CA PRO A 191 -0.48 8.83 5.80
C PRO A 191 -0.02 7.99 4.59
N THR A 192 0.92 7.05 4.79
CA THR A 192 1.39 6.13 3.74
C THR A 192 0.25 5.23 3.26
N GLY A 193 -0.58 4.72 4.17
CA GLY A 193 -1.76 3.92 3.85
C GLY A 193 -3.00 4.79 3.67
N GLN A 194 -3.78 4.47 2.63
CA GLN A 194 -5.10 5.03 2.35
C GLN A 194 -6.12 3.90 2.28
N ARG A 195 -7.38 4.23 2.58
CA ARG A 195 -8.47 3.27 2.49
C ARG A 195 -9.69 3.97 1.94
N GLN A 196 -10.25 3.43 0.87
CA GLN A 196 -11.42 3.98 0.19
C GLN A 196 -12.71 3.66 0.95
N PRO A 197 -13.85 4.31 0.64
CA PRO A 197 -15.11 4.11 1.36
C PRO A 197 -15.64 2.67 1.30
N ASP A 198 -15.40 1.99 0.19
CA ASP A 198 -15.70 0.57 -0.02
C ASP A 198 -14.82 -0.38 0.83
N GLY A 199 -13.74 0.14 1.40
CA GLY A 199 -12.78 -0.60 2.21
C GLY A 199 -11.50 -1.00 1.48
N THR A 200 -11.40 -0.73 0.18
CA THR A 200 -10.23 -1.01 -0.66
C THR A 200 -9.01 -0.26 -0.16
N PHE A 201 -7.92 -0.99 0.05
CA PHE A 201 -6.66 -0.42 0.52
C PHE A 201 -5.84 0.11 -0.66
N TRP A 202 -5.13 1.20 -0.43
CA TRP A 202 -4.19 1.78 -1.38
C TRP A 202 -3.04 2.39 -0.59
N ALA A 203 -1.83 2.41 -1.13
CA ALA A 203 -0.73 3.05 -0.41
C ALA A 203 0.30 3.73 -1.31
N TRP A 204 0.96 4.73 -0.74
CA TRP A 204 2.22 5.28 -1.25
C TRP A 204 3.37 4.30 -1.00
N GLU A 205 4.50 4.45 -1.69
CA GLU A 205 5.74 3.75 -1.29
C GLU A 205 6.29 4.31 0.03
N GLY A 206 6.15 5.62 0.23
CA GLY A 206 6.53 6.32 1.44
C GLY A 206 5.90 7.70 1.52
N CYS A 207 6.36 8.51 2.48
CA CYS A 207 5.91 9.90 2.62
C CYS A 207 7.08 10.83 2.89
N PHE A 208 7.00 12.02 2.32
CA PHE A 208 7.69 13.22 2.80
C PHE A 208 6.86 13.89 3.90
N ASP A 209 7.39 14.96 4.49
CA ASP A 209 6.71 15.71 5.56
C ASP A 209 5.31 16.22 5.14
N ASN A 210 5.13 16.58 3.86
CA ASN A 210 3.91 17.23 3.36
C ASN A 210 3.34 16.58 2.08
N ALA A 211 3.84 15.42 1.66
CA ALA A 211 3.39 14.75 0.44
C ALA A 211 3.68 13.25 0.46
N GLY A 212 2.91 12.47 -0.31
CA GLY A 212 3.29 11.10 -0.63
C GLY A 212 4.58 11.05 -1.45
N CYS A 213 5.40 10.03 -1.22
CA CYS A 213 6.57 9.71 -2.03
C CYS A 213 6.23 8.50 -2.90
N CYS A 214 6.23 8.70 -4.22
CA CYS A 214 5.90 7.70 -5.24
C CYS A 214 4.49 7.10 -5.12
N ALA A 215 3.68 7.30 -6.16
CA ALA A 215 2.27 6.91 -6.13
C ALA A 215 2.03 5.45 -6.52
N GLY A 216 0.89 4.95 -6.03
CA GLY A 216 0.36 3.62 -6.33
C GLY A 216 0.96 2.58 -5.39
N THR A 217 0.14 1.59 -5.01
CA THR A 217 0.56 0.48 -4.14
C THR A 217 1.61 -0.35 -4.88
N CYS A 218 2.84 0.16 -4.85
CA CYS A 218 3.83 -0.20 -5.83
C CYS A 218 4.18 -1.68 -5.71
N THR A 219 3.87 -2.50 -6.72
CA THR A 219 3.77 -3.96 -6.51
C THR A 219 5.09 -4.56 -6.07
N HIS A 220 6.22 -4.09 -6.60
CA HIS A 220 7.55 -4.49 -6.18
C HIS A 220 7.91 -4.02 -4.75
N VAL A 221 7.53 -2.82 -4.30
CA VAL A 221 7.80 -2.32 -2.93
C VAL A 221 6.88 -2.94 -1.88
N TRP A 222 5.57 -3.02 -2.17
CA TRP A 222 4.60 -3.63 -1.27
C TRP A 222 4.66 -5.16 -1.27
N ASN A 223 5.42 -5.75 -2.19
CA ASN A 223 5.79 -7.17 -2.13
C ASN A 223 6.46 -7.54 -0.79
N TYR A 224 7.26 -6.62 -0.24
CA TYR A 224 8.03 -6.83 0.98
C TYR A 224 7.18 -6.70 2.26
N ALA A 225 5.97 -6.17 2.17
CA ALA A 225 5.10 -5.96 3.33
C ALA A 225 4.49 -7.30 3.82
N GLN A 226 4.88 -7.72 5.04
CA GLN A 226 4.40 -8.98 5.63
C GLN A 226 3.43 -8.79 6.81
N ALA A 227 3.24 -7.56 7.32
CA ALA A 227 2.34 -7.33 8.45
C ALA A 227 0.85 -7.32 8.04
N LEU A 228 0.54 -6.65 6.92
CA LEU A 228 -0.81 -6.44 6.42
C LEU A 228 -1.61 -7.74 6.18
N PRO A 229 -1.09 -8.80 5.53
CA PRO A 229 -1.82 -10.06 5.34
C PRO A 229 -2.24 -10.75 6.65
N HIS A 230 -1.47 -10.60 7.73
CA HIS A 230 -1.71 -11.30 8.99
C HIS A 230 -2.57 -10.50 9.97
N LEU A 231 -2.51 -9.17 9.91
CA LEU A 231 -3.26 -8.29 10.81
C LEU A 231 -4.57 -7.79 10.19
N PHE A 232 -4.58 -7.52 8.89
CA PHE A 232 -5.73 -6.99 8.14
C PHE A 232 -5.91 -7.72 6.80
N PRO A 233 -6.20 -9.03 6.81
CA PRO A 233 -6.23 -9.86 5.61
C PRO A 233 -7.24 -9.38 4.56
N ASP A 234 -8.33 -8.72 4.96
CA ASP A 234 -9.31 -8.17 4.03
C ASP A 234 -8.74 -6.99 3.22
N MET A 235 -7.90 -6.17 3.84
CA MET A 235 -7.20 -5.08 3.15
C MET A 235 -6.16 -5.64 2.17
N GLU A 236 -5.39 -6.65 2.59
CA GLU A 236 -4.42 -7.30 1.69
C GLU A 236 -5.09 -7.93 0.46
N ARG A 237 -6.26 -8.57 0.63
CA ARG A 237 -7.01 -9.14 -0.50
C ARG A 237 -7.49 -8.07 -1.48
N SER A 238 -7.90 -6.91 -1.00
CA SER A 238 -8.27 -5.78 -1.88
C SER A 238 -7.09 -5.33 -2.75
N LEU A 239 -5.84 -5.45 -2.28
CA LEU A 239 -4.67 -5.19 -3.13
C LEU A 239 -4.53 -6.20 -4.26
N ARG A 240 -4.80 -7.49 -3.99
CA ARG A 240 -4.81 -8.52 -5.05
C ARG A 240 -5.93 -8.26 -6.05
N GLU A 241 -7.12 -7.90 -5.57
CA GLU A 241 -8.24 -7.54 -6.45
C GLU A 241 -7.85 -6.37 -7.36
N THR A 242 -7.23 -5.31 -6.81
CA THR A 242 -6.70 -4.19 -7.60
C THR A 242 -5.63 -4.60 -8.61
N GLU A 243 -4.64 -5.39 -8.19
CA GLU A 243 -3.54 -5.86 -9.05
C GLU A 243 -4.05 -6.68 -10.25
N PHE A 244 -5.07 -7.52 -10.06
CA PHE A 244 -5.55 -8.48 -11.07
C PHE A 244 -6.81 -8.01 -11.81
N HIS A 245 -7.45 -6.92 -11.42
CA HIS A 245 -8.59 -6.32 -12.13
C HIS A 245 -8.23 -4.97 -12.76
N GLU A 246 -8.07 -3.92 -11.95
CA GLU A 246 -7.88 -2.55 -12.48
C GLU A 246 -6.47 -2.31 -13.03
N ASP A 247 -5.45 -2.99 -12.49
CA ASP A 247 -4.05 -2.78 -12.86
C ASP A 247 -3.52 -3.81 -13.88
N GLN A 248 -4.36 -4.71 -14.40
CA GLN A 248 -3.97 -5.74 -15.37
C GLN A 248 -4.69 -5.59 -16.72
N ASP A 249 -3.94 -5.59 -17.81
CA ASP A 249 -4.51 -5.53 -19.16
C ASP A 249 -4.87 -6.90 -19.76
N GLU A 250 -5.45 -6.89 -20.97
CA GLU A 250 -5.86 -8.09 -21.70
C GLU A 250 -4.68 -8.99 -22.13
N GLU A 251 -3.44 -8.49 -22.14
CA GLU A 251 -2.25 -9.31 -22.38
C GLU A 251 -1.74 -9.99 -21.09
N GLY A 252 -2.24 -9.59 -19.93
CA GLY A 252 -1.76 -10.02 -18.61
C GLY A 252 -0.64 -9.15 -18.06
N HIS A 253 -0.32 -8.02 -18.69
CA HIS A 253 0.65 -7.08 -18.16
C HIS A 253 0.06 -6.31 -16.98
N GLN A 254 0.82 -6.22 -15.87
CA GLN A 254 0.41 -5.42 -14.71
C GLN A 254 1.17 -4.10 -14.65
N THR A 255 0.45 -2.98 -14.54
CA THR A 255 1.08 -1.75 -14.08
C THR A 255 1.46 -1.93 -12.62
N PHE A 256 2.71 -1.63 -12.28
CA PHE A 256 3.14 -1.80 -10.90
C PHE A 256 2.68 -0.65 -10.00
N ARG A 257 1.93 0.35 -10.50
CA ARG A 257 1.43 1.50 -9.72
C ARG A 257 -0.07 1.70 -9.91
N SER A 258 -0.85 1.39 -8.89
CA SER A 258 -2.31 1.60 -8.90
C SER A 258 -2.69 3.08 -8.88
N ALA A 259 -3.75 3.43 -9.59
CA ALA A 259 -4.35 4.76 -9.53
C ALA A 259 -5.09 5.01 -8.20
N LEU A 260 -5.31 6.28 -7.85
CA LEU A 260 -6.12 6.71 -6.69
C LEU A 260 -7.11 7.80 -7.12
N PRO A 261 -8.43 7.67 -6.94
CA PRO A 261 -9.18 6.46 -6.59
C PRO A 261 -8.81 5.25 -7.46
N VAL A 262 -8.97 4.04 -6.91
CA VAL A 262 -8.67 2.80 -7.65
C VAL A 262 -9.59 2.72 -8.87
N ARG A 263 -8.96 2.53 -10.03
CA ARG A 263 -9.57 2.51 -11.36
C ARG A 263 -8.55 2.03 -12.39
N ASP A 264 -9.04 1.64 -13.56
CA ASP A 264 -8.22 1.30 -14.71
C ASP A 264 -7.17 2.39 -15.00
N ASN A 265 -5.97 1.94 -15.30
CA ASN A 265 -4.80 2.80 -15.47
C ASN A 265 -4.12 2.54 -16.81
N VAL A 266 -3.22 3.43 -17.22
CA VAL A 266 -2.45 3.25 -18.45
C VAL A 266 -1.35 2.20 -18.28
N HIS A 267 -1.08 1.46 -19.35
CA HIS A 267 -0.04 0.42 -19.42
C HIS A 267 1.10 0.86 -20.34
N GLU A 268 1.73 1.99 -20.00
CA GLU A 268 2.75 2.68 -20.84
C GLU A 268 4.20 2.33 -20.48
N PHE A 269 4.43 1.53 -19.44
CA PHE A 269 5.76 1.23 -18.90
C PHE A 269 5.91 -0.26 -18.62
N HIS A 270 7.11 -0.70 -18.23
CA HIS A 270 7.39 -2.12 -17.97
C HIS A 270 6.63 -2.64 -16.75
N ALA A 271 6.25 -3.90 -16.76
CA ALA A 271 5.93 -4.63 -15.53
C ALA A 271 7.20 -4.86 -14.69
N ALA A 272 7.06 -4.76 -13.37
CA ALA A 272 8.10 -5.17 -12.43
C ALA A 272 8.02 -6.69 -12.19
N ALA A 273 9.08 -7.43 -12.54
CA ALA A 273 9.07 -8.88 -12.53
C ALA A 273 8.91 -9.47 -11.12
N ASP A 274 9.67 -8.97 -10.16
CA ASP A 274 9.52 -9.34 -8.75
C ASP A 274 8.15 -8.96 -8.19
N GLY A 275 7.59 -7.81 -8.60
CA GLY A 275 6.26 -7.33 -8.24
C GLY A 275 5.13 -8.22 -8.77
N GLN A 276 5.08 -8.47 -10.08
CA GLN A 276 4.02 -9.23 -10.74
C GLN A 276 4.08 -10.73 -10.38
N LEU A 277 5.27 -11.34 -10.38
CA LEU A 277 5.45 -12.73 -9.93
C LEU A 277 5.19 -12.85 -8.41
N GLY A 278 5.57 -11.82 -7.64
CA GLY A 278 5.22 -11.68 -6.24
C GLY A 278 3.71 -11.63 -6.00
N GLY A 279 2.97 -10.87 -6.80
CA GLY A 279 1.50 -10.80 -6.82
C GLY A 279 0.86 -12.17 -6.89
N ILE A 280 1.33 -13.03 -7.81
CA ILE A 280 0.85 -14.41 -7.97
C ILE A 280 1.07 -15.25 -6.70
N MET A 281 2.28 -15.17 -6.11
CA MET A 281 2.56 -15.85 -4.84
C MET A 281 1.70 -15.34 -3.69
N LYS A 282 1.45 -14.02 -3.65
CA LYS A 282 0.59 -13.38 -2.64
C LYS A 282 -0.87 -13.81 -2.79
N VAL A 283 -1.42 -13.99 -4.01
CA VAL A 283 -2.78 -14.58 -4.17
C VAL A 283 -2.87 -15.95 -3.48
N HIS A 284 -1.87 -16.79 -3.65
CA HIS A 284 -1.81 -18.08 -2.96
C HIS A 284 -1.70 -17.92 -1.43
N ARG A 285 -0.88 -16.99 -0.92
CA ARG A 285 -0.80 -16.66 0.51
C ARG A 285 -2.17 -16.24 1.07
N GLU A 286 -2.90 -15.42 0.33
CA GLU A 286 -4.15 -14.81 0.76
C GLU A 286 -5.29 -15.83 0.75
N TRP A 287 -5.28 -16.72 -0.23
CA TRP A 287 -6.14 -17.91 -0.24
C TRP A 287 -5.88 -18.79 0.98
N ARG A 288 -4.62 -19.03 1.34
CA ARG A 288 -4.26 -19.85 2.52
C ARG A 288 -4.64 -19.19 3.85
N ILE A 289 -4.44 -17.88 3.98
CA ILE A 289 -4.78 -17.13 5.19
C ILE A 289 -6.29 -17.05 5.38
N SER A 290 -7.03 -16.78 4.30
CA SER A 290 -8.50 -16.69 4.37
C SER A 290 -9.19 -18.05 4.42
N GLY A 291 -8.59 -19.09 3.83
CA GLY A 291 -9.22 -20.39 3.60
C GLY A 291 -10.35 -20.36 2.56
N SER A 292 -10.49 -19.28 1.78
CA SER A 292 -11.62 -19.06 0.88
C SER A 292 -11.27 -19.38 -0.58
N THR A 293 -11.59 -20.60 -1.03
CA THR A 293 -11.50 -20.96 -2.46
C THR A 293 -12.46 -20.15 -3.31
N ASP A 294 -13.62 -19.75 -2.76
CA ASP A 294 -14.60 -18.92 -3.46
C ASP A 294 -14.05 -17.52 -3.79
N TRP A 295 -13.11 -17.01 -2.99
CA TRP A 295 -12.40 -15.77 -3.29
C TRP A 295 -11.30 -15.95 -4.35
N MET A 296 -10.51 -17.03 -4.27
CA MET A 296 -9.40 -17.25 -5.19
C MET A 296 -9.87 -17.66 -6.59
N LYS A 297 -10.92 -18.47 -6.69
CA LYS A 297 -11.46 -19.00 -7.95
C LYS A 297 -11.75 -17.92 -9.01
N PRO A 298 -12.44 -16.81 -8.73
CA PRO A 298 -12.69 -15.77 -9.73
C PRO A 298 -11.42 -15.03 -10.18
N LEU A 299 -10.35 -14.98 -9.36
CA LEU A 299 -9.06 -14.37 -9.74
C LEU A 299 -8.18 -15.30 -10.58
N TRP A 300 -8.43 -16.61 -10.55
CA TRP A 300 -7.58 -17.61 -11.20
C TRP A 300 -7.35 -17.38 -12.70
N PRO A 301 -8.35 -17.00 -13.52
CA PRO A 301 -8.11 -16.69 -14.94
C PRO A 301 -7.09 -15.57 -15.14
N GLN A 302 -7.17 -14.50 -14.37
CA GLN A 302 -6.26 -13.35 -14.42
C GLN A 302 -4.88 -13.72 -13.90
N VAL A 303 -4.79 -14.55 -12.87
CA VAL A 303 -3.52 -15.11 -12.37
C VAL A 303 -2.82 -15.94 -13.46
N LYS A 304 -3.55 -16.81 -14.16
CA LYS A 304 -2.98 -17.60 -15.28
C LYS A 304 -2.49 -16.69 -16.40
N GLN A 305 -3.29 -15.70 -16.78
CA GLN A 305 -2.95 -14.75 -17.83
C GLN A 305 -1.70 -13.93 -17.47
N SER A 306 -1.61 -13.46 -16.22
CA SER A 306 -0.46 -12.73 -15.68
C SER A 306 0.81 -13.60 -15.70
N LEU A 307 0.72 -14.86 -15.30
CA LEU A 307 1.85 -15.79 -15.37
C LEU A 307 2.27 -16.09 -16.82
N ASP A 308 1.31 -16.28 -17.72
CA ASP A 308 1.57 -16.51 -19.14
C ASP A 308 2.23 -15.29 -19.81
N TYR A 309 1.85 -14.08 -19.42
CA TYR A 309 2.53 -12.85 -19.79
C TYR A 309 3.99 -12.86 -19.33
N CYS A 310 4.24 -13.15 -18.05
CA CYS A 310 5.60 -13.23 -17.49
C CYS A 310 6.46 -14.24 -18.26
N ILE A 311 5.92 -15.43 -18.57
CA ILE A 311 6.60 -16.45 -19.37
C ILE A 311 6.90 -15.92 -20.78
N LYS A 312 5.91 -15.31 -21.46
CA LYS A 312 6.07 -14.75 -22.80
C LYS A 312 7.12 -13.64 -22.85
N MET A 313 7.20 -12.81 -21.81
CA MET A 313 8.07 -11.65 -21.78
C MET A 313 9.50 -11.98 -21.36
N TRP A 314 9.68 -12.85 -20.37
CA TRP A 314 10.97 -13.04 -19.72
C TRP A 314 11.60 -14.41 -19.93
N ASP A 315 10.80 -15.46 -20.17
CA ASP A 315 11.27 -16.83 -20.48
C ASP A 315 10.66 -17.36 -21.79
N PRO A 316 10.82 -16.65 -22.92
CA PRO A 316 10.05 -16.93 -24.13
C PRO A 316 10.48 -18.22 -24.84
N ASP A 317 11.58 -18.83 -24.41
CA ASP A 317 12.09 -20.12 -24.91
C ASP A 317 11.89 -21.27 -23.90
N HIS A 318 11.13 -21.03 -22.82
CA HIS A 318 10.71 -22.03 -21.83
C HIS A 318 11.88 -22.80 -21.20
N THR A 319 12.91 -22.04 -20.83
CA THR A 319 14.16 -22.49 -20.20
C THR A 319 13.98 -22.73 -18.71
N GLY A 320 13.01 -22.08 -18.07
CA GLY A 320 12.81 -22.10 -16.62
C GLY A 320 13.54 -20.97 -15.87
N ALA A 321 14.08 -19.97 -16.56
CA ALA A 321 14.71 -18.79 -15.96
C ALA A 321 14.31 -17.51 -16.70
N LEU A 322 14.41 -16.36 -16.02
CA LEU A 322 14.16 -15.07 -16.66
C LEU A 322 15.42 -14.67 -17.45
N ILE A 323 15.34 -14.62 -18.78
CA ILE A 323 16.48 -14.37 -19.68
C ILE A 323 16.38 -12.97 -20.30
N GLU A 324 15.19 -12.62 -20.80
CA GLU A 324 14.96 -11.30 -21.39
C GLU A 324 15.01 -10.21 -20.31
N PRO A 325 15.17 -8.93 -20.69
CA PRO A 325 15.31 -7.84 -19.74
C PRO A 325 14.07 -7.71 -18.87
N HIS A 326 14.28 -7.63 -17.56
CA HIS A 326 13.19 -7.60 -16.61
C HIS A 326 13.42 -6.53 -15.54
N HIS A 327 12.47 -5.61 -15.45
CA HIS A 327 12.45 -4.52 -14.48
C HIS A 327 12.19 -5.07 -13.08
N ASN A 328 12.76 -4.47 -12.03
CA ASN A 328 12.63 -4.97 -10.66
C ASN A 328 12.70 -3.85 -9.60
N THR A 329 12.67 -4.18 -8.31
CA THR A 329 12.74 -3.23 -7.17
C THR A 329 13.89 -2.23 -7.19
N TYR A 330 14.95 -2.46 -7.99
CA TYR A 330 16.09 -1.55 -8.08
C TYR A 330 15.90 -0.42 -9.10
N ASP A 331 14.69 -0.27 -9.67
CA ASP A 331 14.35 0.71 -10.71
C ASP A 331 15.25 0.59 -11.96
N ILE A 332 15.67 -0.62 -12.27
CA ILE A 332 16.52 -1.01 -13.39
C ILE A 332 16.07 -2.36 -13.94
N GLU A 333 16.60 -2.70 -15.11
CA GLU A 333 16.43 -4.00 -15.74
C GLU A 333 17.68 -4.84 -15.53
N PHE A 334 17.48 -6.07 -15.08
CA PHE A 334 18.51 -7.10 -15.19
C PHE A 334 18.47 -7.74 -16.58
N TRP A 335 19.65 -8.04 -17.10
CA TRP A 335 19.87 -8.56 -18.45
C TRP A 335 20.51 -9.94 -18.36
N GLY A 336 19.75 -10.96 -18.74
CA GLY A 336 20.11 -12.36 -18.52
C GLY A 336 19.69 -12.88 -17.14
N PRO A 337 19.86 -14.19 -16.91
CA PRO A 337 19.33 -14.85 -15.73
C PRO A 337 20.09 -14.50 -14.46
N ASP A 338 19.31 -14.26 -13.42
CA ASP A 338 19.74 -13.86 -12.09
C ASP A 338 19.03 -14.71 -11.02
N GLY A 339 19.65 -14.87 -9.85
CA GLY A 339 19.05 -15.65 -8.76
C GLY A 339 17.79 -15.00 -8.17
N MET A 340 17.75 -13.67 -8.07
CA MET A 340 16.68 -12.94 -7.38
C MET A 340 15.36 -13.14 -8.11
N CYS A 341 15.24 -12.67 -9.36
CA CYS A 341 13.99 -12.68 -10.11
C CYS A 341 13.64 -14.08 -10.62
N THR A 342 14.63 -14.92 -10.96
CA THR A 342 14.36 -16.34 -11.26
C THR A 342 13.74 -17.04 -10.06
N SER A 343 14.19 -16.78 -8.83
CA SER A 343 13.55 -17.39 -7.65
C SER A 343 12.10 -16.92 -7.42
N PHE A 344 11.74 -15.69 -7.82
CA PHE A 344 10.35 -15.23 -7.82
C PHE A 344 9.52 -16.00 -8.86
N TYR A 345 10.09 -16.23 -10.04
CA TYR A 345 9.45 -16.98 -11.11
C TYR A 345 9.14 -18.42 -10.71
N LEU A 346 10.09 -19.12 -10.08
CA LEU A 346 9.87 -20.47 -9.57
C LEU A 346 8.80 -20.49 -8.47
N GLY A 347 8.81 -19.52 -7.56
CA GLY A 347 7.79 -19.38 -6.54
C GLY A 347 6.39 -19.14 -7.11
N ALA A 348 6.26 -18.30 -8.14
CA ALA A 348 5.01 -18.03 -8.84
C ALA A 348 4.50 -19.26 -9.61
N LEU A 349 5.37 -19.99 -10.30
CA LEU A 349 5.03 -21.27 -10.95
C LEU A 349 4.48 -22.27 -9.92
N GLN A 350 5.16 -22.42 -8.77
CA GLN A 350 4.71 -23.32 -7.71
C GLN A 350 3.37 -22.87 -7.10
N ALA A 351 3.18 -21.57 -6.87
CA ALA A 351 1.91 -21.02 -6.40
C ALA A 351 0.76 -21.31 -7.39
N ALA A 352 1.00 -21.13 -8.69
CA ALA A 352 0.03 -21.43 -9.73
C ALA A 352 -0.27 -22.94 -9.82
N VAL A 353 0.73 -23.81 -9.71
CA VAL A 353 0.52 -25.27 -9.65
C VAL A 353 -0.40 -25.65 -8.47
N LEU A 354 -0.17 -25.07 -7.29
CA LEU A 354 -0.97 -25.34 -6.09
C LEU A 354 -2.42 -24.86 -6.25
N MET A 355 -2.62 -23.63 -6.73
CA MET A 355 -3.96 -23.07 -6.97
C MET A 355 -4.71 -23.83 -8.08
N GLY A 356 -4.05 -24.09 -9.21
CA GLY A 356 -4.66 -24.81 -10.33
C GLY A 356 -5.05 -26.24 -9.98
N LYS A 357 -4.23 -26.97 -9.21
CA LYS A 357 -4.60 -28.31 -8.69
C LYS A 357 -5.82 -28.26 -7.79
N ALA A 358 -5.92 -27.25 -6.92
CA ALA A 358 -7.10 -27.08 -6.06
C ALA A 358 -8.38 -26.77 -6.83
N LEU A 359 -8.26 -26.21 -8.03
CA LEU A 359 -9.35 -25.95 -8.96
C LEU A 359 -9.56 -27.05 -10.01
N GLU A 360 -8.79 -28.15 -9.94
CA GLU A 360 -8.82 -29.26 -10.91
C GLU A 360 -8.50 -28.83 -12.36
N GLU A 361 -7.65 -27.81 -12.52
CA GLU A 361 -7.19 -27.29 -13.81
C GLU A 361 -5.89 -27.97 -14.26
N ASP A 362 -5.62 -27.97 -15.57
CA ASP A 362 -4.35 -28.48 -16.12
C ASP A 362 -3.19 -27.51 -15.83
N VAL A 363 -2.21 -27.99 -15.08
CA VAL A 363 -1.01 -27.23 -14.67
C VAL A 363 0.29 -27.85 -15.17
N GLN A 364 0.23 -28.85 -16.06
CA GLN A 364 1.40 -29.63 -16.48
C GLN A 364 2.51 -28.74 -17.08
N ARG A 365 2.12 -27.69 -17.80
CA ARG A 365 3.05 -26.71 -18.37
C ARG A 365 3.86 -25.98 -17.28
N TYR A 366 3.20 -25.57 -16.20
CA TYR A 366 3.84 -24.87 -15.09
C TYR A 366 4.73 -25.81 -14.27
N GLU A 367 4.30 -27.05 -14.05
CA GLU A 367 5.12 -28.08 -13.39
C GLU A 367 6.41 -28.36 -14.17
N THR A 368 6.29 -28.53 -15.49
CA THR A 368 7.46 -28.80 -16.35
C THR A 368 8.45 -27.64 -16.35
N LEU A 369 7.95 -26.39 -16.39
CA LEU A 369 8.79 -25.19 -16.31
C LEU A 369 9.47 -25.06 -14.95
N LEU A 370 8.74 -25.35 -13.86
CA LEU A 370 9.28 -25.31 -12.51
C LEU A 370 10.43 -26.31 -12.35
N GLU A 371 10.26 -27.55 -12.81
CA GLU A 371 11.31 -28.57 -12.76
C GLU A 371 12.57 -28.15 -13.51
N LYS A 372 12.42 -27.59 -14.72
CA LYS A 372 13.54 -27.04 -15.49
C LYS A 372 14.22 -25.88 -14.77
N GLY A 373 13.44 -24.97 -14.21
CA GLY A 373 13.96 -23.78 -13.55
C GLY A 373 14.72 -24.08 -12.27
N VAL A 374 14.25 -25.07 -11.48
CA VAL A 374 15.00 -25.58 -10.33
C VAL A 374 16.34 -26.18 -10.77
N GLN A 375 16.37 -26.93 -11.88
CA GLN A 375 17.63 -27.44 -12.41
C GLN A 375 18.54 -26.30 -12.86
N PHE A 376 18.00 -25.33 -13.60
CA PHE A 376 18.73 -24.18 -14.14
C PHE A 376 19.39 -23.35 -13.03
N ILE A 377 18.64 -22.96 -12.00
CA ILE A 377 19.20 -22.10 -10.94
C ILE A 377 20.36 -22.80 -10.21
N HIS A 378 20.28 -24.13 -10.04
CA HIS A 378 21.36 -24.93 -9.43
C HIS A 378 22.55 -25.18 -10.35
N SER A 379 22.35 -25.36 -11.65
CA SER A 379 23.44 -25.64 -12.59
C SER A 379 24.14 -24.39 -13.09
N ASP A 380 23.37 -23.32 -13.32
CA ASP A 380 23.82 -22.17 -14.08
C ASP A 380 24.02 -20.92 -13.23
N LEU A 381 23.31 -20.79 -12.11
CA LEU A 381 23.38 -19.60 -11.27
C LEU A 381 24.06 -19.84 -9.93
N TRP A 382 24.27 -21.08 -9.50
CA TRP A 382 25.05 -21.40 -8.31
C TRP A 382 26.55 -21.47 -8.64
N ASP A 383 27.36 -20.63 -7.99
CA ASP A 383 28.82 -20.59 -8.23
C ASP A 383 29.63 -21.51 -7.32
N GLY A 384 28.99 -22.15 -6.33
CA GLY A 384 29.63 -22.94 -5.29
C GLY A 384 29.37 -22.42 -3.87
N GLU A 385 29.05 -21.14 -3.73
CA GLU A 385 28.83 -20.47 -2.43
C GLU A 385 27.54 -19.63 -2.39
N TYR A 386 27.18 -18.97 -3.49
CA TYR A 386 25.98 -18.15 -3.61
C TYR A 386 25.43 -18.14 -5.04
N PHE A 387 24.31 -17.44 -5.24
CA PHE A 387 23.68 -17.30 -6.56
C PHE A 387 24.13 -16.02 -7.26
N ILE A 388 24.58 -16.15 -8.50
CA ILE A 388 25.10 -15.07 -9.34
C ILE A 388 24.07 -14.62 -10.38
N GLN A 389 24.44 -13.59 -11.14
CA GLN A 389 23.80 -13.22 -12.39
C GLN A 389 24.71 -13.58 -13.57
N LYS A 390 24.16 -14.25 -14.57
CA LYS A 390 24.80 -14.42 -15.87
C LYS A 390 24.37 -13.29 -16.80
N ILE A 391 25.21 -12.26 -16.90
CA ILE A 391 24.93 -11.08 -17.71
C ILE A 391 24.82 -11.48 -19.19
N GLN A 392 23.65 -11.25 -19.79
CA GLN A 392 23.36 -11.53 -21.19
C GLN A 392 22.53 -10.39 -21.79
N TRP A 393 23.05 -9.75 -22.84
CA TRP A 393 22.37 -8.65 -23.52
C TRP A 393 22.43 -8.73 -25.05
N ARG A 394 23.05 -9.78 -25.57
CA ARG A 394 23.12 -10.13 -26.99
C ARG A 394 22.28 -11.36 -27.26
N ASP A 395 21.86 -11.50 -28.51
CA ASP A 395 21.06 -12.63 -28.98
C ASP A 395 19.74 -12.82 -28.21
N LEU A 396 19.23 -11.72 -27.65
CA LEU A 396 17.91 -11.61 -27.02
C LEU A 396 16.86 -11.17 -28.04
N LYS A 397 15.58 -11.44 -27.75
CA LYS A 397 14.46 -10.91 -28.53
C LYS A 397 14.30 -9.41 -28.28
N ALA A 398 14.61 -8.95 -27.07
CA ALA A 398 14.63 -7.54 -26.74
C ALA A 398 15.68 -6.75 -27.53
N PRO A 399 15.42 -5.46 -27.82
CA PRO A 399 16.39 -4.61 -28.50
C PRO A 399 17.63 -4.38 -27.64
N ASN A 400 18.71 -3.90 -28.29
CA ASN A 400 19.95 -3.52 -27.61
C ASN A 400 19.67 -2.57 -26.42
N PRO A 401 20.33 -2.75 -25.26
CA PRO A 401 20.17 -1.92 -24.07
C PRO A 401 20.25 -0.41 -24.33
N ALA A 402 21.12 0.04 -25.24
CA ALA A 402 21.27 1.45 -25.59
C ALA A 402 20.07 2.05 -26.35
N LYS A 403 19.10 1.22 -26.75
CA LYS A 403 17.87 1.61 -27.47
C LYS A 403 16.60 1.19 -26.72
N SER A 404 16.72 0.53 -25.57
CA SER A 404 15.59 0.10 -24.76
C SER A 404 14.99 1.31 -24.02
N GLN A 405 13.70 1.28 -23.71
CA GLN A 405 13.03 2.32 -22.91
C GLN A 405 13.25 2.07 -21.41
N THR A 406 14.48 2.17 -20.92
CA THR A 406 14.75 1.99 -19.48
C THR A 406 14.80 3.32 -18.74
N LEU A 407 14.65 3.28 -17.42
CA LEU A 407 15.02 4.43 -16.60
C LEU A 407 16.56 4.59 -16.69
N ARG A 408 17.04 5.80 -16.99
CA ARG A 408 18.48 6.15 -17.08
C ARG A 408 19.23 5.59 -18.32
N THR A 409 18.58 5.65 -19.49
CA THR A 409 19.09 5.23 -20.82
C THR A 409 20.15 6.12 -21.45
N ASP A 410 20.52 7.24 -20.84
CA ASP A 410 21.52 8.13 -21.44
C ASP A 410 22.90 7.46 -21.45
N TYR A 411 23.27 6.90 -22.61
CA TYR A 411 24.60 6.35 -22.88
C TYR A 411 25.43 7.43 -23.60
N SER A 412 26.36 8.04 -22.85
CA SER A 412 27.43 8.83 -23.45
C SER A 412 28.36 7.93 -24.29
N PRO A 413 29.22 8.49 -25.17
CA PRO A 413 30.18 7.69 -25.92
C PRO A 413 31.06 6.78 -25.04
N GLU A 414 31.45 7.25 -23.86
CA GLU A 414 32.20 6.48 -22.87
C GLU A 414 31.35 5.33 -22.29
N ALA A 415 30.07 5.59 -22.00
CA ALA A 415 29.17 4.55 -21.52
C ALA A 415 28.89 3.47 -22.57
N LEU A 416 28.88 3.81 -23.86
CA LEU A 416 28.75 2.83 -24.95
C LEU A 416 29.99 1.92 -25.05
N ALA A 417 31.18 2.47 -24.81
CA ALA A 417 32.40 1.66 -24.76
C ALA A 417 32.35 0.66 -23.58
N VAL A 418 31.90 1.11 -22.41
CA VAL A 418 31.68 0.23 -21.26
C VAL A 418 30.60 -0.80 -21.52
N LEU A 419 29.49 -0.44 -22.18
CA LEU A 419 28.44 -1.40 -22.57
C LEU A 419 28.99 -2.53 -23.43
N GLU A 420 29.87 -2.21 -24.38
CA GLU A 420 30.46 -3.20 -25.27
C GLU A 420 31.42 -4.14 -24.53
N GLU A 421 32.15 -3.64 -23.53
CA GLU A 421 33.15 -4.39 -22.75
C GLU A 421 32.54 -5.19 -21.58
N GLU A 422 31.68 -4.54 -20.78
CA GLU A 422 31.18 -5.05 -19.49
C GLU A 422 29.69 -5.44 -19.53
N GLY A 423 28.95 -4.96 -20.53
CA GLY A 423 27.50 -5.12 -20.60
C GLY A 423 26.71 -3.96 -19.99
N PRO A 424 25.39 -4.11 -19.81
CA PRO A 424 24.50 -3.05 -19.36
C PRO A 424 24.91 -2.48 -18.00
N LYS A 425 24.51 -1.22 -17.72
CA LYS A 425 24.71 -0.62 -16.40
C LYS A 425 23.98 -1.43 -15.32
N TYR A 426 24.49 -1.36 -14.08
CA TYR A 426 23.84 -1.86 -12.87
C TYR A 426 23.56 -3.37 -12.83
N GLN A 427 24.39 -4.16 -13.52
CA GLN A 427 24.39 -5.62 -13.40
C GLN A 427 25.38 -6.04 -12.32
N TYR A 428 25.08 -7.10 -11.57
CA TYR A 428 25.91 -7.52 -10.44
C TYR A 428 26.82 -8.71 -10.76
N GLY A 429 26.57 -9.44 -11.86
CA GLY A 429 27.44 -10.52 -12.32
C GLY A 429 27.73 -11.55 -11.23
N ASN A 430 29.02 -11.74 -10.90
CA ASN A 430 29.47 -12.66 -9.85
C ASN A 430 29.40 -12.06 -8.42
N GLY A 431 28.78 -10.90 -8.23
CA GLY A 431 28.59 -10.30 -6.92
C GLY A 431 27.60 -11.08 -6.06
N CYS A 432 27.88 -11.20 -4.75
CA CYS A 432 26.94 -11.78 -3.80
C CYS A 432 25.90 -10.74 -3.39
N LEU A 433 24.65 -10.94 -3.82
CA LEU A 433 23.55 -10.04 -3.55
C LEU A 433 22.77 -10.46 -2.29
N SER A 434 22.42 -9.51 -1.42
CA SER A 434 21.72 -9.79 -0.15
C SER A 434 20.33 -10.41 -0.31
N ASP A 435 19.67 -10.10 -1.42
CA ASP A 435 18.35 -10.59 -1.84
C ASP A 435 18.46 -11.56 -3.03
N GLY A 436 19.64 -12.15 -3.26
CA GLY A 436 19.95 -12.98 -4.44
C GLY A 436 19.08 -14.24 -4.63
N ILE A 437 18.24 -14.61 -3.67
CA ILE A 437 17.19 -15.66 -3.78
C ILE A 437 15.92 -15.28 -3.02
N LEU A 438 15.62 -13.97 -2.96
CA LEU A 438 14.50 -13.46 -2.18
C LEU A 438 13.15 -14.07 -2.58
N GLY A 439 12.94 -14.35 -3.87
CA GLY A 439 11.72 -15.01 -4.32
C GLY A 439 11.53 -16.41 -3.73
N ALA A 440 12.60 -17.15 -3.47
CA ALA A 440 12.52 -18.43 -2.76
C ALA A 440 12.10 -18.26 -1.29
N TRP A 441 12.56 -17.18 -0.63
CA TRP A 441 12.06 -16.81 0.70
C TRP A 441 10.59 -16.42 0.65
N MET A 442 10.20 -15.58 -0.32
CA MET A 442 8.81 -15.15 -0.50
C MET A 442 7.88 -16.35 -0.74
N ALA A 443 8.29 -17.30 -1.59
CA ALA A 443 7.55 -18.53 -1.83
C ALA A 443 7.30 -19.30 -0.53
N ARG A 444 8.30 -19.44 0.35
CA ARG A 444 8.12 -20.08 1.66
C ARG A 444 7.12 -19.33 2.54
N VAL A 445 7.22 -18.01 2.62
CA VAL A 445 6.28 -17.19 3.42
C VAL A 445 4.86 -17.27 2.87
N CYS A 446 4.71 -17.35 1.54
CA CYS A 446 3.43 -17.53 0.87
C CYS A 446 2.90 -18.98 0.94
N GLY A 447 3.66 -19.92 1.50
CA GLY A 447 3.33 -21.35 1.53
C GLY A 447 3.44 -22.07 0.19
N ALA A 448 4.09 -21.44 -0.79
CA ALA A 448 4.45 -22.00 -2.09
C ALA A 448 5.93 -22.44 -2.12
N GLY A 449 6.55 -22.68 -0.97
CA GLY A 449 7.91 -23.19 -0.90
C GLY A 449 8.00 -24.60 -1.46
N ALA A 450 8.88 -24.79 -2.44
CA ALA A 450 9.29 -26.10 -2.95
C ALA A 450 10.52 -26.62 -2.19
#